data_AF-A0A7K1UWT4-F1
#
_entry.id   AF-A0A7K1UWT4-F1
#
_cell.length_a   1.000
_cell.length_b   1.000
_cell.length_c   1.000
_cell.angle_alpha   90.00
_cell.angle_beta   90.00
_cell.angle_gamma   90.00
#
_symmetry.space_group_name_H-M   'P 1'
#
loop_
_entity.id
_entity.type
_entity.pdbx_description
1 polymer ?
#
loop_
_entity_poly.entity_id
_entity_poly.type
_entity_poly.pdbx_seq_one_letter_code
_entity_poly.pdbx_strand_id
1 'polypeptide(L)'
;MNGVHLARESGSRAIEGWTLMMLSRAHLQAGDYPSAETTAREAIIAAEWAGRGVETRALLFLGSALRASGRVHAANFAFQQAGEAIDRAEVSLSRWEPGLLPQGSNRGVS
;
A
#
# COMPACT_ATOMS: atom_id res chain seq x y z
N MET A 1 4.08 2.91 -28.69
CA MET A 1 2.68 2.77 -28.21
C MET A 1 2.63 1.91 -26.94
N ASN A 2 3.35 2.28 -25.87
CA ASN A 2 3.46 1.42 -24.66
C ASN A 2 2.84 2.04 -23.39
N GLY A 3 2.50 3.33 -23.39
CA GLY A 3 1.98 4.02 -22.20
C GLY A 3 0.58 3.57 -21.77
N VAL A 4 -0.32 3.28 -22.72
CA VAL A 4 -1.71 2.86 -22.42
C VAL A 4 -1.77 1.46 -21.82
N HIS A 5 -0.89 0.55 -22.25
CA HIS A 5 -0.83 -0.81 -21.71
C HIS A 5 -0.30 -0.80 -20.26
N LEU A 6 0.78 -0.06 -20.01
CA LEU A 6 1.35 0.11 -18.67
C LEU A 6 0.37 0.78 -17.70
N ALA A 7 -0.37 1.80 -18.15
CA ALA A 7 -1.37 2.47 -17.33
C ALA A 7 -2.53 1.52 -16.94
N ARG A 8 -2.97 0.65 -17.87
CA ARG A 8 -4.01 -0.35 -17.60
C ARG A 8 -3.54 -1.44 -16.64
N GLU A 9 -2.32 -1.94 -16.83
CA GLU A 9 -1.73 -2.97 -15.98
C GLU A 9 -1.50 -2.45 -14.56
N SER A 10 -0.92 -1.25 -14.42
CA SER A 10 -0.77 -0.54 -13.15
C SER A 10 -2.11 -0.31 -12.45
N GLY A 11 -3.12 0.17 -13.18
CA GLY A 11 -4.47 0.35 -12.63
C GLY A 11 -5.12 -0.96 -12.16
N SER A 12 -4.92 -2.05 -12.91
CA SER A 12 -5.42 -3.37 -12.53
C SER A 12 -4.76 -3.87 -11.25
N ARG A 13 -3.44 -3.71 -11.12
CA ARG A 13 -2.67 -4.07 -9.91
C ARG A 13 -3.06 -3.22 -8.70
N ALA A 14 -3.34 -1.94 -8.91
CA ALA A 14 -3.82 -1.05 -7.85
C ALA A 14 -5.17 -1.51 -7.29
N ILE A 15 -6.12 -1.87 -8.18
CA ILE A 15 -7.44 -2.38 -7.80
C ILE A 15 -7.32 -3.74 -7.12
N GLU A 16 -6.42 -4.61 -7.58
CA GLU A 16 -6.11 -5.90 -6.97
C GLU A 16 -5.68 -5.72 -5.50
N GLY A 17 -4.72 -4.83 -5.21
CA GLY A 17 -4.26 -4.58 -3.84
C GLY A 17 -5.36 -4.05 -2.92
N TRP A 18 -6.19 -3.12 -3.40
CA TRP A 18 -7.36 -2.64 -2.64
C TRP A 18 -8.37 -3.75 -2.34
N THR A 19 -8.64 -4.60 -3.33
CA THR A 19 -9.62 -5.70 -3.21
C THR A 19 -9.13 -6.74 -2.20
N LEU A 20 -7.87 -7.16 -2.30
CA LEU A 20 -7.24 -8.12 -1.39
C LEU A 20 -7.22 -7.60 0.06
N MET A 21 -6.93 -6.31 0.26
CA MET A 21 -6.99 -5.67 1.57
C MET A 21 -8.40 -5.73 2.16
N MET A 22 -9.44 -5.47 1.36
CA MET A 22 -10.83 -5.55 1.82
C MET A 22 -11.29 -6.98 2.10
N LEU A 23 -10.83 -7.96 1.30
CA LEU A 23 -11.06 -9.38 1.55
C LEU A 23 -10.43 -9.82 2.87
N SER A 24 -9.18 -9.41 3.12
CA SER A 24 -8.50 -9.69 4.39
C SER A 24 -9.30 -9.18 5.59
N ARG A 25 -9.80 -7.94 5.52
CA ARG A 25 -10.68 -7.38 6.55
C ARG A 25 -11.95 -8.22 6.75
N ALA A 26 -12.59 -8.64 5.66
CA ALA A 26 -13.81 -9.45 5.72
C ALA A 26 -13.55 -10.82 6.36
N HIS A 27 -12.48 -11.52 5.96
CA HIS A 27 -12.08 -12.79 6.57
C HIS A 27 -11.75 -12.64 8.05
N LEU A 28 -11.05 -11.57 8.44
CA LEU A 28 -10.73 -11.27 9.83
C LEU A 28 -12.01 -11.07 10.66
N GLN A 29 -12.99 -10.34 10.14
CA GLN A 29 -14.30 -10.15 10.79
C GLN A 29 -15.12 -11.43 10.87
N ALA A 30 -14.96 -12.34 9.89
CA ALA A 30 -15.59 -13.66 9.89
C ALA A 30 -14.90 -14.68 10.81
N GLY A 31 -13.75 -14.33 11.41
CA GLY A 31 -12.95 -15.26 12.22
C GLY A 31 -12.10 -16.24 11.41
N ASP A 32 -12.07 -16.10 10.08
CA ASP A 32 -11.25 -16.90 9.18
C ASP A 32 -9.84 -16.33 9.09
N TYR A 33 -9.07 -16.51 10.17
CA TYR A 33 -7.74 -15.96 10.30
C TYR A 33 -6.73 -16.47 9.27
N PRO A 34 -6.74 -17.75 8.84
CA PRO A 34 -5.88 -18.22 7.75
C PRO A 34 -6.12 -17.48 6.44
N SER A 35 -7.37 -17.32 6.01
CA SER A 35 -7.67 -16.59 4.77
C SER A 35 -7.37 -15.10 4.90
N ALA A 36 -7.60 -14.52 6.09
CA ALA A 36 -7.24 -13.13 6.39
C ALA A 36 -5.72 -12.90 6.27
N GLU A 37 -4.90 -13.83 6.75
CA GLU A 37 -3.44 -13.78 6.62
C GLU A 37 -3.00 -13.88 5.16
N THR A 38 -3.52 -14.86 4.41
CA THR A 38 -3.15 -15.06 2.99
C THR A 38 -3.47 -13.83 2.16
N THR A 39 -4.72 -13.34 2.24
CA THR A 39 -5.16 -12.17 1.47
C THR A 39 -4.46 -10.88 1.91
N ALA A 40 -4.08 -10.74 3.18
CA ALA A 40 -3.26 -9.61 3.63
C ALA A 40 -1.86 -9.62 3.00
N ARG A 41 -1.21 -10.80 2.93
CA ARG A 41 0.12 -10.93 2.32
C ARG A 41 0.09 -10.63 0.83
N GLU A 42 -0.92 -11.11 0.13
CA GLU A 42 -1.13 -10.80 -1.29
C GLU A 42 -1.38 -9.30 -1.49
N ALA A 43 -2.17 -8.66 -0.62
CA ALA A 43 -2.38 -7.21 -0.67
C ALA A 43 -1.09 -6.41 -0.46
N ILE A 44 -0.17 -6.85 0.41
CA ILE A 44 1.14 -6.21 0.62
C ILE A 44 1.97 -6.26 -0.67
N ILE A 45 1.97 -7.40 -1.37
CA ILE A 45 2.70 -7.55 -2.65
C ILE A 45 2.09 -6.64 -3.72
N ALA A 46 0.77 -6.55 -3.79
CA ALA A 46 0.07 -5.69 -4.74
C ALA A 46 0.10 -4.19 -4.38
N ALA A 47 0.51 -3.82 -3.15
CA ALA A 47 0.48 -2.45 -2.66
C ALA A 47 1.47 -1.51 -3.36
N GLU A 48 2.49 -2.05 -4.04
CA GLU A 48 3.43 -1.28 -4.86
C GLU A 48 2.71 -0.35 -5.86
N TRP A 49 1.57 -0.80 -6.39
CA TRP A 49 0.77 -0.10 -7.40
C TRP A 49 -0.48 0.57 -6.81
N ALA A 50 -0.95 0.11 -5.66
CA ALA A 50 -2.18 0.58 -5.00
C ALA A 50 -1.96 1.80 -4.07
N GLY A 51 -0.70 2.13 -3.80
CA GLY A 51 -0.29 3.23 -2.94
C GLY A 51 -0.01 2.81 -1.50
N ARG A 52 0.82 3.60 -0.81
CA ARG A 52 1.36 3.32 0.53
C ARG A 52 0.28 3.08 1.60
N GLY A 53 -0.91 3.67 1.44
CA GLY A 53 -2.04 3.45 2.36
C GLY A 53 -2.65 2.05 2.30
N VAL A 54 -2.44 1.30 1.22
CA VAL A 54 -2.83 -0.12 1.11
C VAL A 54 -1.81 -1.00 1.82
N GLU A 55 -0.52 -0.72 1.63
CA GLU A 55 0.58 -1.44 2.30
C GLU A 55 0.42 -1.42 3.83
N THR A 56 0.26 -0.23 4.41
CA THR A 56 0.07 -0.05 5.86
C THR A 56 -1.16 -0.81 6.37
N ARG A 57 -2.30 -0.68 5.71
CA ARG A 57 -3.55 -1.32 6.16
C ARG A 57 -3.49 -2.83 6.01
N ALA A 58 -2.90 -3.34 4.95
CA ALA A 58 -2.68 -4.77 4.77
C ALA A 58 -1.76 -5.35 5.87
N LEU A 59 -0.70 -4.63 6.25
CA LEU A 59 0.16 -5.01 7.38
C LEU A 59 -0.60 -5.01 8.73
N LEU A 60 -1.50 -4.04 8.94
CA LEU A 60 -2.37 -4.02 10.13
C LEU A 60 -3.32 -5.22 10.19
N PHE A 61 -3.91 -5.60 9.05
CA PHE A 61 -4.78 -6.79 8.98
C PHE A 61 -3.99 -8.09 9.14
N LEU A 62 -2.79 -8.19 8.58
CA LEU A 62 -1.87 -9.30 8.81
C LEU A 62 -1.53 -9.45 10.29
N GLY A 63 -1.12 -8.37 10.95
CA GLY A 63 -0.82 -8.40 12.38
C GLY A 63 -2.03 -8.81 13.22
N SER A 64 -3.22 -8.36 12.85
CA SER A 64 -4.46 -8.73 13.52
C SER A 64 -4.80 -10.22 13.36
N ALA A 65 -4.68 -10.78 12.15
CA ALA A 65 -4.90 -12.20 11.88
C ALA A 65 -3.89 -13.10 12.60
N LEU A 66 -2.61 -12.70 12.61
CA LEU A 66 -1.54 -13.39 13.32
C LEU A 66 -1.79 -13.40 14.83
N ARG A 67 -2.19 -12.26 15.39
CA ARG A 67 -2.52 -12.14 16.82
C ARG A 67 -3.71 -13.02 17.18
N ALA A 68 -4.76 -13.01 16.36
CA ALA A 68 -5.94 -13.84 16.57
C ALA A 68 -5.64 -15.34 16.48
N SER A 69 -4.63 -15.71 15.68
CA SER A 69 -4.07 -17.07 15.61
C SER A 69 -3.04 -17.40 16.70
N GLY A 70 -2.86 -16.53 17.71
CA GLY A 70 -1.92 -16.74 18.83
C GLY A 70 -0.44 -16.50 18.49
N ARG A 71 -0.12 -16.05 17.27
CA ARG A 71 1.25 -15.83 16.80
C ARG A 71 1.74 -14.42 17.15
N VAL A 72 1.83 -14.12 18.44
CA VAL A 72 2.06 -12.76 18.98
C VAL A 72 3.35 -12.11 18.48
N HIS A 73 4.48 -12.84 18.41
CA HIS A 73 5.73 -12.27 17.90
C HIS A 73 5.65 -11.87 16.43
N ALA A 74 5.02 -12.70 15.60
CA ALA A 74 4.81 -12.39 14.19
C ALA A 74 3.84 -11.22 14.00
N ALA A 75 2.83 -11.11 14.86
CA ALA A 75 1.91 -9.98 14.87
C ALA A 75 2.64 -8.66 15.19
N ASN A 76 3.47 -8.64 16.23
CA ASN A 76 4.27 -7.46 16.58
C ASN A 76 5.17 -7.04 15.43
N PHE A 77 5.83 -7.99 14.77
CA PHE A 77 6.66 -7.70 13.60
C PHE A 77 5.86 -7.09 12.44
N ALA A 78 4.63 -7.58 12.19
CA ALA A 78 3.75 -6.98 11.18
C ALA A 78 3.32 -5.56 11.55
N PHE A 79 3.02 -5.29 12.83
CA PHE A 79 2.67 -3.94 13.29
C PHE A 79 3.85 -2.96 13.23
N GLN A 80 5.07 -3.42 13.53
CA GLN A 80 6.27 -2.60 13.38
C GLN A 80 6.50 -2.19 11.93
N GLN A 81 6.40 -3.14 11.00
CA GLN A 81 6.48 -2.84 9.56
C GLN A 81 5.38 -1.87 9.11
N ALA A 82 4.18 -1.94 9.69
CA ALA A 82 3.11 -0.98 9.39
C ALA A 82 3.50 0.45 9.80
N GLY A 83 4.15 0.61 10.96
CA GLY A 83 4.70 1.89 11.41
C GLY A 83 5.79 2.41 10.48
N GLU A 84 6.76 1.57 10.12
CA GLU A 84 7.82 1.93 9.16
C GLU A 84 7.25 2.31 7.78
N ALA A 85 6.16 1.67 7.35
CA ALA A 85 5.48 2.02 6.10
C ALA A 85 4.80 3.41 6.17
N ILE A 86 4.30 3.81 7.34
CA ILE A 86 3.75 5.16 7.58
C ILE A 86 4.88 6.19 7.53
N ASP A 87 5.97 5.96 8.25
CA ASP A 87 7.11 6.88 8.31
C ASP A 87 7.72 7.10 6.91
N ARG A 88 7.84 6.03 6.11
CA ARG A 88 8.27 6.14 4.70
C ARG A 88 7.34 7.02 3.86
N ALA A 89 6.04 7.04 4.15
CA ALA A 89 5.09 7.88 3.44
C ALA A 89 5.23 9.36 3.83
N GLU A 90 5.45 9.66 5.11
CA GLU A 90 5.63 11.03 5.60
C GLU A 90 6.95 11.65 5.12
N VAL A 91 8.04 10.87 5.07
CA VAL A 91 9.33 11.31 4.53
C VAL A 91 9.23 11.61 3.02
N SER A 92 8.45 10.84 2.28
CA SER A 92 8.22 11.09 0.85
C SER A 92 7.43 12.37 0.58
N LEU A 93 6.49 12.73 1.45
CA LEU A 93 5.70 13.97 1.33
C LEU A 93 6.51 15.20 1.76
N SER A 94 7.33 15.07 2.80
CA SER A 94 8.18 16.17 3.30
C SER A 94 9.32 16.54 2.35
N ARG A 95 9.73 15.62 1.46
CA ARG A 95 10.81 15.84 0.47
C ARG A 95 10.33 16.53 -0.82
N TRP A 96 9.03 16.75 -1.00
CA TRP A 96 8.50 17.46 -2.16
C TRP A 96 8.55 18.97 -1.91
N GLU A 97 9.64 19.64 -2.29
CA GLU A 97 9.68 21.12 -2.34
C GLU A 97 8.99 21.62 -3.63
N PRO A 98 7.91 22.42 -3.57
CA PRO A 98 7.23 22.97 -4.74
C PRO A 98 8.02 24.05 -5.53
N GLY A 99 9.35 23.98 -5.58
CA GLY A 99 10.22 25.11 -5.97
C GLY A 99 11.12 24.93 -7.20
N LEU A 100 11.24 23.73 -7.77
CA LEU A 100 12.21 23.43 -8.83
C LEU A 100 11.56 23.11 -10.19
N LEU A 101 10.68 24.00 -10.66
CA LEU A 101 10.42 24.05 -12.10
C LEU A 101 11.47 24.95 -12.76
N PRO A 102 12.17 24.50 -13.82
CA PRO A 102 12.94 25.40 -14.65
C PRO A 102 11.96 26.42 -15.24
N GLN A 103 12.16 27.70 -14.93
CA GLN A 103 11.42 28.78 -15.54
C GLN A 103 11.66 28.71 -17.05
N GLY A 104 10.76 28.06 -17.77
CA GLY A 104 10.70 28.11 -19.21
C GLY A 104 10.49 29.57 -19.58
N SER A 105 11.59 30.20 -20.00
CA SER A 105 11.65 31.59 -20.45
C SER A 105 10.74 31.72 -21.68
N ASN A 106 9.46 31.99 -21.44
CA ASN A 106 8.53 32.43 -22.45
C ASN A 106 8.80 33.92 -22.70
N ARG A 107 9.88 34.24 -23.41
CA ARG A 107 9.97 35.54 -24.08
C ARG A 107 9.12 35.46 -25.33
N GLY A 108 7.84 35.78 -25.10
CA GLY A 108 6.89 36.08 -26.14
C GLY A 108 7.39 37.21 -27.03
N VAL A 109 7.23 36.95 -28.31
CA VAL A 109 7.07 37.88 -29.43
C VAL A 109 6.41 39.20 -28.99
N SER A 110 7.11 40.31 -29.22
CA SER A 110 6.59 41.59 -29.76
C SER A 110 7.77 42.46 -30.15
#